data_AF-B1L6U8-F1
#
_entry.id   AF-B1L6U8-F1
#
_cell.length_a   1.000
_cell.length_b   1.000
_cell.length_c   1.000
_cell.angle_alpha   90.00
_cell.angle_beta   90.00
_cell.angle_gamma   90.00
#
_symmetry.space_group_name_H-M   'P 1'
#
loop_
_entity.id
_entity.type
_entity.pdbx_description
1 polymer ?
#
loop_
_entity_poly.entity_id
_entity_poly.type
_entity_poly.pdbx_seq_one_letter_code
_entity_poly.pdbx_strand_id
1 'polypeptide(L)'
;MDEIKETLVQVAKLMKISAITAPKARGVDNIVCKIIEDDETIGKIAGEMENLSSELGEAYLRDARSLRNSKVLLLIGCKIVEIMGNRMTDIGISEDMILNILNLGIALGSALTSSTP
;
A
#
# COMPACT_ATOMS: atom_id res chain seq x y z
N MET A 1 5.64 -23.57 -13.06
CA MET A 1 5.01 -22.35 -12.52
C MET A 1 4.62 -21.50 -13.72
N ASP A 2 3.46 -20.84 -13.68
CA ASP A 2 2.94 -20.05 -14.80
C ASP A 2 3.87 -18.85 -15.06
N GLU A 3 4.43 -18.72 -16.27
CA GLU A 3 5.36 -17.66 -16.69
C GLU A 3 4.79 -16.25 -16.41
N ILE A 4 3.46 -16.11 -16.52
CA ILE A 4 2.76 -14.87 -16.18
C ILE A 4 2.87 -14.55 -14.70
N LYS A 5 2.70 -15.56 -13.82
CA LYS A 5 2.78 -15.35 -12.37
C LYS A 5 4.20 -14.93 -11.95
N GLU A 6 5.22 -15.55 -12.54
CA GLU A 6 6.62 -15.17 -12.29
C GLU A 6 6.89 -13.71 -12.69
N THR A 7 6.40 -13.30 -13.86
CA THR A 7 6.52 -11.92 -14.34
C THR A 7 5.80 -10.94 -13.43
N LEU A 8 4.58 -11.26 -12.96
CA LEU A 8 3.84 -10.43 -12.01
C LEU A 8 4.61 -10.24 -10.69
N VAL A 9 5.26 -11.30 -10.19
CA VAL A 9 6.09 -11.22 -8.99
C VAL A 9 7.32 -10.35 -9.22
N GLN A 10 7.95 -10.41 -10.40
CA GLN A 10 9.06 -9.54 -10.76
C GLN A 10 8.61 -8.06 -10.79
N VAL A 11 7.48 -7.76 -11.42
CA VAL A 11 6.91 -6.40 -11.42
C VAL A 11 6.63 -5.93 -9.99
N ALA A 12 6.00 -6.76 -9.16
CA ALA A 12 5.73 -6.43 -7.76
C ALA A 12 7.03 -6.16 -6.96
N LYS A 13 8.11 -6.88 -7.24
CA LYS A 13 9.44 -6.62 -6.63
C LYS A 13 10.02 -5.27 -7.07
N LEU A 14 9.89 -4.92 -8.35
CA LEU A 14 10.34 -3.62 -8.88
C LEU A 14 9.52 -2.45 -8.29
N MET A 15 8.20 -2.61 -8.19
CA MET A 15 7.33 -1.63 -7.53
C MET A 15 7.70 -1.48 -6.04
N LYS A 16 7.91 -2.60 -5.34
CA LYS A 16 8.31 -2.61 -3.94
C LYS A 16 9.63 -1.87 -3.71
N ILE A 17 10.67 -2.13 -4.51
CA ILE A 17 11.96 -1.46 -4.33
C ILE A 17 11.82 0.05 -4.59
N SER A 18 11.09 0.44 -5.63
CA SER A 18 10.80 1.85 -5.93
C SER A 18 10.10 2.56 -4.77
N ALA A 19 9.07 1.92 -4.18
CA ALA A 19 8.35 2.46 -3.02
C ALA A 19 9.29 2.73 -1.84
N ILE A 20 10.19 1.78 -1.52
CA ILE A 20 11.14 1.88 -0.41
C ILE A 20 12.18 2.98 -0.68
N THR A 21 12.70 3.07 -1.90
CA THR A 21 13.76 4.04 -2.26
C THR A 21 13.25 5.46 -2.55
N ALA A 22 11.93 5.68 -2.63
CA ALA A 22 11.38 7.00 -2.91
C ALA A 22 11.84 8.07 -1.88
N PRO A 23 11.95 9.36 -2.23
CA PRO A 23 12.37 10.40 -1.29
C PRO A 23 11.32 10.59 -0.17
N LYS A 24 11.69 10.42 1.10
CA LYS A 24 10.77 10.53 2.24
C LYS A 24 11.00 11.81 3.04
N ALA A 25 9.95 12.31 3.67
CA ALA A 25 10.02 13.48 4.53
C ALA A 25 11.11 13.29 5.58
N ARG A 26 12.05 14.24 5.61
CA ARG A 26 13.19 14.27 6.54
C ARG A 26 14.07 13.00 6.53
N GLY A 27 14.00 12.20 5.47
CA GLY A 27 14.76 10.96 5.35
C GLY A 27 14.30 9.83 6.29
N VAL A 28 13.17 9.98 6.97
CA VAL A 28 12.62 8.93 7.85
C VAL A 28 11.73 8.02 7.01
N ASP A 29 12.19 6.78 6.78
CA ASP A 29 11.39 5.77 6.11
C ASP A 29 10.52 5.00 7.12
N ASN A 30 9.22 5.09 6.93
CA ASN A 30 8.19 4.43 7.72
C ASN A 30 7.33 3.48 6.86
N ILE A 31 7.70 3.24 5.61
CA ILE A 31 6.94 2.44 4.67
C ILE A 31 7.14 0.94 4.92
N VAL A 32 6.06 0.17 4.82
CA VAL A 32 6.08 -1.29 4.94
C VAL A 32 5.43 -1.89 3.71
N CYS A 33 6.15 -2.77 3.04
CA CYS A 33 5.68 -3.43 1.82
C CYS A 33 5.72 -4.96 1.95
N LYS A 34 4.65 -5.63 1.54
CA LYS A 34 4.59 -7.10 1.47
C LYS A 34 4.00 -7.57 0.14
N ILE A 35 4.68 -8.53 -0.49
CA ILE A 35 4.15 -9.22 -1.67
C ILE A 35 3.48 -10.50 -1.16
N ILE A 36 2.26 -10.73 -1.62
CA ILE A 36 1.42 -11.86 -1.25
C ILE A 36 1.07 -12.59 -2.55
N GLU A 37 1.31 -13.90 -2.57
CA GLU A 37 1.17 -14.74 -3.76
C GLU A 37 0.22 -15.93 -3.54
N ASP A 38 -0.21 -16.14 -2.29
CA ASP A 38 -1.10 -17.23 -1.90
C ASP A 38 -2.57 -16.78 -1.93
N ASP A 39 -3.40 -17.59 -2.58
CA ASP A 39 -4.82 -17.31 -2.78
C ASP A 39 -5.60 -17.28 -1.46
N GLU A 40 -5.11 -17.98 -0.42
CA GLU A 40 -5.73 -17.99 0.90
C GLU A 40 -5.66 -16.61 1.56
N THR A 41 -4.47 -16.00 1.63
CA THR A 41 -4.30 -14.67 2.22
C THR A 41 -4.98 -13.60 1.38
N ILE A 42 -4.89 -13.68 0.05
CA ILE A 42 -5.62 -12.78 -0.86
C ILE A 42 -7.14 -12.89 -0.62
N GLY A 43 -7.66 -14.12 -0.50
CA GLY A 43 -9.06 -14.40 -0.22
C GLY A 43 -9.53 -13.84 1.13
N LYS A 44 -8.71 -13.96 2.18
CA LYS A 44 -8.99 -13.38 3.51
C LYS A 44 -9.06 -11.86 3.46
N ILE A 45 -8.12 -11.20 2.78
CA ILE A 45 -8.11 -9.74 2.65
C ILE A 45 -9.32 -9.27 1.83
N ALA A 46 -9.61 -9.93 0.71
CA ALA A 46 -10.79 -9.62 -0.09
C ALA A 46 -12.08 -9.80 0.71
N GLY A 47 -12.24 -10.89 1.46
CA GLY A 47 -13.41 -11.10 2.32
C GLY A 47 -13.58 -9.99 3.37
N GLU A 48 -12.49 -9.52 3.96
CA GLU A 48 -12.56 -8.41 4.91
C GLU A 48 -12.93 -7.08 4.24
N MET A 49 -12.44 -6.83 3.03
CA MET A 49 -12.87 -5.68 2.23
C MET A 49 -14.37 -5.74 1.90
N GLU A 50 -14.94 -6.93 1.65
CA GLU A 50 -16.39 -7.11 1.46
C GLU A 50 -17.16 -6.84 2.75
N ASN A 51 -16.68 -7.30 3.90
CA ASN A 51 -17.32 -7.03 5.19
C ASN A 51 -17.41 -5.51 5.45
N LEU A 52 -16.31 -4.80 5.19
CA LEU A 52 -16.20 -3.35 5.37
C LEU A 52 -16.99 -2.54 4.33
N SER A 53 -17.43 -3.13 3.22
CA SER A 53 -18.15 -2.38 2.18
C SER A 53 -19.51 -1.87 2.63
N SER A 54 -20.10 -2.49 3.66
CA SER A 54 -21.35 -2.02 4.28
C SER A 54 -21.20 -0.64 4.94
N GLU A 55 -20.02 -0.34 5.47
CA GLU A 55 -19.69 0.93 6.14
C GLU A 55 -18.97 1.90 5.20
N LEU A 56 -18.02 1.39 4.40
CA LEU A 56 -17.13 2.20 3.56
C LEU A 56 -17.62 2.38 2.11
N GLY A 57 -18.71 1.68 1.74
CA GLY A 57 -19.42 1.83 0.47
C GLY A 57 -19.07 0.80 -0.61
N GLU A 58 -19.84 0.82 -1.70
CA GLU A 58 -19.79 -0.12 -2.83
C GLU A 58 -18.43 -0.23 -3.52
N ALA A 59 -17.60 0.82 -3.46
CA ALA A 59 -16.25 0.78 -4.04
C ALA A 59 -15.39 -0.32 -3.40
N TYR A 60 -15.51 -0.55 -2.09
CA TYR A 60 -14.81 -1.62 -1.38
C TYR A 60 -15.23 -3.01 -1.87
N LEU A 61 -16.53 -3.21 -2.11
CA LEU A 61 -17.05 -4.47 -2.65
C LEU A 61 -16.53 -4.75 -4.06
N ARG A 62 -16.49 -3.72 -4.92
CA ARG A 62 -15.91 -3.82 -6.26
C ARG A 62 -14.42 -4.20 -6.18
N ASP A 63 -13.66 -3.50 -5.37
CA ASP A 63 -12.21 -3.68 -5.28
C ASP A 63 -11.84 -5.04 -4.64
N ALA A 64 -12.65 -5.53 -3.70
CA ALA A 64 -12.52 -6.87 -3.15
C ALA A 64 -12.68 -7.97 -4.22
N ARG A 65 -13.66 -7.81 -5.12
CA ARG A 65 -13.86 -8.74 -6.24
C ARG A 65 -12.67 -8.70 -7.21
N SER A 66 -12.13 -7.52 -7.48
CA SER A 66 -10.89 -7.39 -8.28
C SER A 66 -9.71 -8.07 -7.60
N LEU A 67 -9.56 -7.89 -6.29
CA LEU A 67 -8.49 -8.52 -5.53
C LEU A 67 -8.58 -10.05 -5.54
N ARG A 68 -9.77 -10.62 -5.41
CA ARG A 68 -9.99 -12.08 -5.45
C ARG A 68 -9.57 -12.72 -6.77
N ASN A 69 -9.59 -11.97 -7.87
CA ASN A 69 -9.15 -12.43 -9.18
C ASN A 69 -7.65 -12.16 -9.45
N SER A 70 -6.93 -11.56 -8.50
CA SER A 70 -5.52 -11.22 -8.65
C SER A 70 -4.60 -12.38 -8.26
N LYS A 71 -3.55 -12.63 -9.05
CA LYS A 71 -2.56 -13.69 -8.78
C LYS A 71 -1.45 -13.28 -7.80
N VAL A 72 -1.24 -11.97 -7.64
CA VAL A 72 -0.21 -11.36 -6.79
C VAL A 72 -0.76 -10.04 -6.25
N LEU A 73 -0.57 -9.80 -4.96
CA LEU A 73 -0.89 -8.54 -4.28
C LEU A 73 0.40 -7.91 -3.74
N LEU A 74 0.67 -6.65 -4.10
CA LEU A 74 1.63 -5.82 -3.40
C LEU A 74 0.89 -4.92 -2.40
N LEU A 75 1.01 -5.25 -1.11
CA LEU A 75 0.48 -4.44 -0.02
C LEU A 75 1.51 -3.38 0.39
N ILE A 76 1.11 -2.11 0.37
CA ILE A 76 1.94 -0.98 0.80
C ILE A 76 1.19 -0.25 1.93
N GLY A 77 1.85 -0.10 3.07
CA GLY A 77 1.35 0.66 4.20
C GLY A 77 2.46 1.49 4.84
N CYS A 78 2.13 2.17 5.93
CA CYS A 78 3.11 2.92 6.69
C CYS A 78 2.93 2.71 8.20
N LYS A 79 4.02 2.80 8.95
CA LYS A 79 3.98 2.89 10.41
C LYS A 79 3.76 4.34 10.80
N ILE A 80 2.98 4.58 11.85
CA ILE A 80 2.91 5.91 12.45
C ILE A 80 4.12 6.07 13.36
N VAL A 81 5.05 6.91 12.95
CA VAL A 81 6.26 7.25 13.71
C VAL A 81 6.30 8.73 14.02
N GLU A 82 6.99 9.09 15.10
CA GLU A 82 7.26 10.47 15.46
C GLU A 82 8.41 11.01 14.60
N ILE A 83 8.17 12.10 13.86
CA ILE A 83 9.13 12.71 12.93
C ILE A 83 9.50 14.13 13.40
N MET A 84 8.57 14.84 14.04
CA MET A 84 8.67 16.25 14.43
C MET A 84 8.30 16.54 15.89
N GLY A 85 8.05 15.52 16.71
CA GLY A 85 7.61 15.73 18.09
C GLY A 85 6.09 15.81 18.26
N ASN A 86 5.34 15.22 17.32
CA ASN A 86 3.88 15.03 17.37
C ASN A 86 3.06 16.30 17.70
N ARG A 87 3.49 17.46 17.19
CA ARG A 87 2.78 18.72 17.38
C ARG A 87 1.42 18.70 16.70
N MET A 88 0.43 19.31 17.35
CA MET A 88 -0.92 19.50 16.81
C MET A 88 -0.98 20.68 15.87
N THR A 89 -1.59 20.47 14.71
CA THR A 89 -2.00 21.55 13.81
C THR A 89 -3.32 22.17 14.27
N ASP A 90 -3.64 23.36 13.75
CA ASP A 90 -4.89 24.08 14.07
C ASP A 90 -6.16 23.32 13.67
N ILE A 91 -6.05 22.31 12.80
CA ILE A 91 -7.15 21.45 12.35
C ILE A 91 -7.27 20.14 13.14
N GLY A 92 -6.49 19.98 14.22
CA GLY A 92 -6.56 18.81 15.12
C GLY A 92 -5.88 17.55 14.61
N ILE A 93 -5.02 17.64 13.60
CA ILE A 93 -4.22 16.52 13.07
C ILE A 93 -2.74 16.74 13.47
N SER A 94 -2.00 15.69 13.83
CA SER A 94 -0.58 15.87 14.11
C SER A 94 0.23 16.12 12.84
N GLU A 95 1.25 16.97 12.96
CA GLU A 95 2.26 17.14 11.91
C GLU A 95 2.86 15.79 11.50
N ASP A 96 3.08 14.90 12.47
CA ASP A 96 3.59 13.56 12.21
C ASP A 96 2.61 12.71 11.41
N MET A 97 1.31 12.75 11.71
CA MET A 97 0.31 12.03 10.94
C MET A 97 0.30 12.52 9.48
N ILE A 98 0.39 13.83 9.27
CA ILE A 98 0.49 14.43 7.93
C ILE A 98 1.74 13.90 7.21
N LEU A 99 2.90 13.89 7.87
CA LEU A 99 4.14 13.41 7.26
C LEU A 99 4.15 11.91 6.99
N ASN A 100 3.58 11.11 7.89
CA ASN A 100 3.44 9.66 7.69
C ASN A 100 2.56 9.36 6.46
N ILE A 101 1.44 10.08 6.30
CA ILE A 101 0.55 9.97 5.14
C ILE A 101 1.24 10.49 3.87
N LEU A 102 1.97 11.61 3.95
CA LEU A 102 2.74 12.17 2.84
C LEU A 102 3.77 11.15 2.32
N ASN A 103 4.52 10.52 3.23
CA ASN A 103 5.48 9.46 2.88
C ASN A 103 4.79 8.30 2.16
N LEU A 104 3.62 7.88 2.63
CA LEU A 104 2.84 6.82 2.00
C LEU A 104 2.43 7.21 0.58
N GLY A 105 1.95 8.44 0.37
CA GLY A 105 1.62 8.96 -0.96
C GLY A 105 2.80 8.95 -1.92
N ILE A 106 3.98 9.39 -1.46
CA ILE A 106 5.21 9.37 -2.28
C ILE A 106 5.61 7.94 -2.66
N ALA A 107 5.55 7.01 -1.69
CA ALA A 107 5.87 5.61 -1.93
C ALA A 107 4.92 4.95 -2.94
N LEU A 108 3.61 5.22 -2.82
CA LEU A 108 2.60 4.75 -3.76
C LEU A 108 2.83 5.31 -5.18
N GLY A 109 3.08 6.62 -5.30
CA GLY A 109 3.37 7.25 -6.59
C GLY A 109 4.60 6.64 -7.28
N SER A 110 5.70 6.49 -6.53
CA SER A 110 6.93 5.88 -7.04
C SER A 110 6.71 4.43 -7.51
N ALA A 111 6.00 3.63 -6.72
CA ALA A 111 5.69 2.24 -7.04
C ALA A 111 4.92 2.12 -8.37
N LEU A 112 3.90 2.96 -8.57
CA LEU A 112 3.05 2.93 -9.76
C LEU A 112 3.81 3.34 -11.02
N THR A 113 4.62 4.41 -10.96
CA THR A 113 5.44 4.86 -12.11
C THR A 113 6.43 3.79 -12.56
N SER A 114 6.95 2.96 -11.66
CA SER A 114 7.87 1.87 -12.01
C SER A 114 7.20 0.66 -12.66
N SER A 115 5.86 0.60 -12.67
CA SER A 115 5.08 -0.48 -13.30
C SER A 115 4.49 -0.13 -14.66
N THR A 116 4.51 1.16 -15.03
CA THR A 116 4.08 1.63 -16.35
C THR A 116 5.24 1.53 -17.36
N PRO A 117 5.04 0.88 -18.52
CA PRO A 117 6.01 0.91 -19.62
C PRO A 117 6.14 2.30 -20.25
#